data_AF-Q97MM9-F1
#
_entry.id   AF-Q97MM9-F1
#
_cell.length_a   1.000
_cell.length_b   1.000
_cell.length_c   1.000
_cell.angle_alpha   90.00
_cell.angle_beta   90.00
_cell.angle_gamma   90.00
#
_symmetry.space_group_name_H-M   'P 1'
#
loop_
_entity.id
_entity.type
_entity.pdbx_description
1 polymer ?
#
loop_
_entity_poly.entity_id
_entity_poly.type
_entity_poly.pdbx_seq_one_letter_code
_entity_poly.pdbx_strand_id
1 'polypeptide(L)'
;MHSKTFGDVSIDEMVSRIKEFILKDNNCNYKITIGTDSQNKNLTKVVVVVAIHRIGSGGIFFYDIKHVHKISNVRQKIYYETALSLELASKVSHAFAEANIQEDIEIHADIGSNRKGKTYPLINEITGWITGEGYKYQIKPYSYAASCIADKISK
;
A
#
# COMPACT_ATOMS: atom_id res chain seq x y z
N MET A 1 12.71 -3.23 -3.93
CA MET A 1 11.92 -2.01 -3.68
C MET A 1 12.77 -0.82 -4.09
N HIS A 2 12.17 0.24 -4.64
CA HIS A 2 12.84 1.46 -5.04
C HIS A 2 12.38 2.63 -4.17
N SER A 3 13.30 3.51 -3.81
CA SER A 3 13.04 4.77 -3.11
C SER A 3 13.79 5.91 -3.77
N LYS A 4 13.15 7.08 -3.89
CA LYS A 4 13.85 8.29 -4.37
C LYS A 4 14.97 8.74 -3.42
N THR A 5 14.85 8.42 -2.14
CA THR A 5 15.81 8.85 -1.10
C THR A 5 16.97 7.87 -0.95
N PHE A 6 16.71 6.57 -1.15
CA PHE A 6 17.67 5.50 -0.81
C PHE A 6 18.11 4.65 -2.00
N GLY A 7 17.53 4.85 -3.20
CA GLY A 7 17.78 4.00 -4.36
C GLY A 7 17.07 2.66 -4.26
N ASP A 8 17.66 1.64 -4.88
CA ASP A 8 17.15 0.27 -4.84
C ASP A 8 17.55 -0.42 -3.53
N VAL A 9 16.56 -0.96 -2.83
CA VAL A 9 16.71 -1.62 -1.53
C VAL A 9 15.98 -2.96 -1.56
N SER A 10 16.48 -3.92 -0.79
CA SER A 10 15.75 -5.17 -0.53
C SER A 10 14.49 -4.90 0.33
N ILE A 11 13.60 -5.89 0.47
CA ILE A 11 12.46 -5.76 1.38
C ILE A 11 12.94 -5.58 2.82
N ASP A 12 13.96 -6.34 3.24
CA ASP A 12 14.52 -6.25 4.59
C ASP A 12 15.18 -4.90 4.84
N GLU A 13 15.89 -4.37 3.85
CA GLU A 13 16.50 -3.05 3.96
C GLU A 13 15.44 -1.95 4.00
N MET A 14 14.41 -2.00 3.15
CA MET A 14 13.25 -1.10 3.24
C MET A 14 12.67 -1.10 4.65
N VAL A 15 12.41 -2.28 5.21
CA VAL A 15 11.89 -2.45 6.56
C VAL A 15 12.81 -1.79 7.60
N SER A 16 14.12 -2.02 7.53
CA SER A 16 15.09 -1.36 8.41
C SER A 16 15.06 0.16 8.28
N ARG A 17 14.97 0.71 7.07
CA ARG A 17 14.86 2.16 6.87
C ARG A 17 13.57 2.73 7.44
N ILE A 18 12.46 1.99 7.35
CA ILE A 18 11.19 2.39 7.96
C ILE A 18 11.33 2.44 9.48
N LYS A 19 11.93 1.41 10.09
CA LYS A 19 12.22 1.37 11.53
C LYS A 19 13.06 2.57 11.94
N GLU A 20 14.17 2.84 11.25
CA GLU A 20 15.04 4.00 11.51
C GLU A 20 14.27 5.32 11.42
N PHE A 21 13.39 5.48 10.43
CA PHE A 21 12.60 6.70 10.24
C PHE A 21 11.60 6.96 11.37
N ILE A 22 10.96 5.90 11.88
CA ILE A 22 10.03 5.97 13.01
C ILE A 22 10.81 6.21 14.31
N LEU A 23 11.85 5.40 14.57
CA LEU A 23 12.65 5.44 15.80
C LEU A 23 13.45 6.74 15.98
N LYS A 24 13.70 7.47 14.89
CA LYS A 24 14.34 8.79 14.96
C LYS A 24 13.52 9.81 15.76
N ASP A 25 12.20 9.66 15.83
CA ASP A 25 11.34 10.53 16.62
C ASP A 25 10.05 9.80 17.06
N ASN A 26 10.10 9.16 18.22
CA ASN A 26 8.99 8.38 18.78
C ASN A 26 7.85 9.23 19.35
N ASN A 27 8.01 10.56 19.44
CA ASN A 27 6.97 11.46 19.95
C ASN A 27 6.05 11.96 18.82
N CYS A 28 6.37 11.62 17.57
CA CYS A 28 5.53 11.92 16.41
C CYS A 28 4.50 10.83 16.17
N ASN A 29 3.37 11.22 15.58
CA ASN A 29 2.42 10.26 15.02
C ASN A 29 2.84 9.92 13.59
N TYR A 30 2.82 8.63 13.26
CA TYR A 30 3.09 8.16 11.92
C TYR A 30 1.83 7.60 11.27
N LYS A 31 1.69 7.80 9.96
CA LYS A 31 0.68 7.13 9.14
C LYS A 31 1.38 6.24 8.12
N ILE A 32 1.30 4.93 8.33
CA ILE A 32 1.77 3.94 7.37
C ILE A 32 0.61 3.56 6.45
N THR A 33 0.81 3.77 5.15
CA THR A 33 -0.17 3.44 4.11
C THR A 33 0.45 2.50 3.09
N ILE A 34 -0.29 1.47 2.72
CA ILE A 34 0.12 0.51 1.70
C ILE A 34 -0.98 0.43 0.64
N GLY A 35 -0.61 0.49 -0.63
CA GLY A 35 -1.56 0.40 -1.72
C GLY A 35 -0.91 -0.10 -2.99
N THR A 36 -1.72 -0.72 -3.84
CA THR A 36 -1.27 -1.22 -5.14
C THR A 36 -2.17 -0.63 -6.23
N ASP A 37 -1.56 -0.21 -7.34
CA ASP A 37 -2.28 0.16 -8.57
C ASP A 37 -1.76 -0.69 -9.73
N SER A 38 -2.63 -1.00 -10.68
CA SER A 38 -2.24 -1.73 -11.88
C SER A 38 -2.82 -1.16 -13.17
N GLN A 39 -1.98 -1.12 -14.22
CA GLN A 39 -2.32 -0.57 -15.53
C GLN A 39 -2.06 -1.60 -16.63
N ASN A 40 -3.08 -1.82 -17.46
CA ASN A 40 -2.97 -2.75 -18.59
C ASN A 40 -2.33 -2.05 -19.80
N LYS A 41 -1.17 -2.54 -20.23
CA LYS A 41 -0.56 -2.25 -21.54
C LYS A 41 -0.48 -3.55 -22.34
N ASN A 42 0.69 -3.90 -22.87
CA ASN A 42 0.95 -5.25 -23.42
C ASN A 42 0.91 -6.31 -22.31
N LEU A 43 1.52 -5.99 -21.18
CA LEU A 43 1.39 -6.69 -19.90
C LEU A 43 0.67 -5.77 -18.90
N THR A 44 0.18 -6.33 -17.80
CA THR A 44 -0.30 -5.52 -16.67
C THR A 44 0.91 -5.08 -15.85
N LYS A 45 1.18 -3.78 -15.82
CA LYS A 45 2.17 -3.17 -14.94
C LYS A 45 1.51 -2.94 -13.59
N VAL A 46 2.11 -3.47 -12.54
CA VAL A 46 1.58 -3.43 -11.17
C VAL A 46 2.60 -2.70 -10.31
N VAL A 47 2.14 -1.71 -9.57
CA VAL A 47 2.97 -0.89 -8.68
C VAL A 47 2.46 -1.04 -7.26
N VAL A 48 3.28 -1.64 -6.40
CA VAL A 48 3.00 -1.76 -4.96
C VAL A 48 3.74 -0.64 -4.26
N VAL A 49 3.09 0.09 -3.36
CA VAL A 49 3.66 1.23 -2.64
C VAL A 49 3.47 1.04 -1.13
N VAL A 50 4.51 1.37 -0.36
CA VAL A 50 4.41 1.67 1.06
C VAL A 50 4.87 3.11 1.30
N ALA A 51 4.06 3.90 1.97
CA ALA A 51 4.34 5.29 2.31
C ALA A 51 4.18 5.52 3.81
N ILE A 52 5.16 6.20 4.39
CA ILE A 52 5.24 6.49 5.82
C ILE A 52 5.27 8.00 5.95
N HIS A 53 4.20 8.55 6.48
CA HIS A 53 4.03 9.98 6.68
C HIS A 53 4.16 10.31 8.17
N ARG A 54 5.17 11.09 8.53
CA ARG A 54 5.29 11.70 9.86
C ARG A 54 4.41 12.94 9.89
N ILE A 55 3.36 12.93 10.72
CA ILE A 55 2.39 14.03 10.75
C ILE A 55 3.10 15.35 11.10
N GLY A 56 3.02 16.33 10.18
CA GLY A 56 3.66 17.63 10.33
C GLY A 56 5.13 17.72 9.91
N SER A 57 5.73 16.64 9.38
CA SER A 57 7.17 16.62 9.05
C SER A 57 7.53 15.78 7.81
N GLY A 58 6.61 15.65 6.86
CA GLY A 58 6.85 14.96 5.59
C GLY A 58 6.91 13.44 5.74
N GLY A 59 7.53 12.75 4.78
CA GLY A 59 7.50 11.29 4.77
C GLY A 59 8.46 10.66 3.78
N ILE A 60 8.54 9.34 3.85
CA ILE A 60 9.30 8.49 2.92
C ILE A 60 8.35 7.49 2.27
N PHE A 61 8.70 7.03 1.08
CA PHE A 61 7.96 5.96 0.42
C PHE A 61 8.89 5.05 -0.35
N PHE A 62 8.41 3.84 -0.58
CA PHE A 62 9.06 2.80 -1.34
C PHE A 62 8.03 2.20 -2.28
N TYR A 63 8.47 1.74 -3.45
CA TYR A 63 7.60 1.07 -4.39
C TYR A 63 8.31 -0.09 -5.10
N ASP A 64 7.55 -1.01 -5.65
CA ASP A 64 8.06 -2.06 -6.53
C ASP A 64 7.20 -2.13 -7.79
N ILE A 65 7.82 -2.49 -8.91
CA ILE A 65 7.15 -2.60 -10.20
C ILE A 65 7.22 -4.05 -10.66
N LYS A 66 6.05 -4.66 -10.86
CA LYS A 66 5.91 -6.02 -11.40
C LYS A 66 5.19 -5.96 -12.75
N HIS A 67 5.54 -6.87 -13.64
CA HIS A 67 4.83 -7.07 -14.91
C HIS A 67 4.20 -8.47 -14.90
N VAL A 68 2.89 -8.53 -15.07
CA VAL A 68 2.12 -9.78 -15.07
C VAL A 68 1.29 -9.91 -16.33
N HIS A 69 0.79 -11.12 -16.58
CA HIS A 69 -0.16 -11.36 -17.67
C HIS A 69 -1.37 -10.45 -17.54
N LYS A 70 -1.93 -10.07 -18.70
CA LYS A 70 -2.99 -9.06 -18.77
C LYS A 70 -4.21 -9.48 -17.94
N ILE A 71 -4.55 -8.68 -16.93
CA ILE A 71 -5.73 -8.88 -16.09
C ILE A 71 -6.88 -8.05 -16.66
N SER A 72 -7.78 -8.66 -17.43
CA SER A 72 -8.88 -7.96 -18.11
C SER A 72 -10.08 -7.69 -17.22
N ASN A 73 -10.27 -8.46 -16.15
CA ASN A 73 -11.41 -8.36 -15.26
C ASN A 73 -11.13 -7.38 -14.11
N VAL A 74 -11.96 -6.34 -13.96
CA VAL A 74 -11.85 -5.33 -12.89
C VAL A 74 -11.90 -5.97 -11.51
N ARG A 75 -12.78 -6.96 -11.28
CA ARG A 75 -12.84 -7.69 -10.01
C ARG A 75 -11.49 -8.36 -9.76
N GLN A 76 -10.98 -9.15 -10.70
CA GLN A 76 -9.69 -9.82 -10.55
C GLN A 76 -8.54 -8.83 -10.28
N LYS A 77 -8.53 -7.65 -10.91
CA LYS A 77 -7.56 -6.59 -10.62
C LYS A 77 -7.62 -6.14 -9.17
N ILE A 78 -8.80 -5.80 -8.66
CA ILE A 78 -8.98 -5.33 -7.27
C ILE A 78 -8.51 -6.38 -6.27
N TYR A 79 -8.82 -7.67 -6.50
CA TYR A 79 -8.34 -8.73 -5.61
C TYR A 79 -6.83 -8.89 -5.67
N TYR A 80 -6.26 -8.82 -6.87
CA TYR A 80 -4.82 -8.94 -7.04
C TYR A 80 -4.07 -7.78 -6.37
N GLU A 81 -4.55 -6.55 -6.53
CA GLU A 81 -4.03 -5.35 -5.86
C GLU A 81 -4.17 -5.45 -4.33
N THR A 82 -5.32 -5.92 -3.85
CA THR A 82 -5.57 -6.13 -2.41
C THR A 82 -4.62 -7.19 -1.86
N ALA A 83 -4.48 -8.33 -2.54
CA ALA A 83 -3.59 -9.43 -2.12
C ALA A 83 -2.13 -8.96 -1.98
N LEU A 84 -1.62 -8.22 -2.97
CA LEU A 84 -0.25 -7.70 -2.93
C LEU A 84 -0.05 -6.67 -1.81
N SER A 85 -1.06 -5.86 -1.54
CA SER A 85 -1.03 -4.88 -0.45
C SER A 85 -1.00 -5.56 0.92
N LEU A 86 -1.80 -6.62 1.10
CA LEU A 86 -1.82 -7.43 2.32
C LEU A 86 -0.53 -8.23 2.52
N GLU A 87 0.06 -8.78 1.45
CA GLU A 87 1.35 -9.47 1.50
C GLU A 87 2.45 -8.54 2.01
N LEU A 88 2.51 -7.31 1.48
CA LEU A 88 3.47 -6.31 1.94
C LEU A 88 3.19 -5.86 3.38
N ALA A 89 1.92 -5.67 3.73
CA ALA A 89 1.50 -5.30 5.09
C ALA A 89 1.92 -6.34 6.12
N SER A 90 1.78 -7.63 5.80
CA SER A 90 2.22 -8.73 6.66
C SER A 90 3.72 -8.68 6.94
N LYS A 91 4.55 -8.45 5.91
CA LYS A 91 6.00 -8.32 6.07
C LYS A 91 6.39 -7.12 6.93
N VAL A 92 5.75 -5.97 6.70
CA VAL A 92 6.00 -4.74 7.47
C VAL A 92 5.53 -4.91 8.93
N SER A 93 4.35 -5.49 9.15
CA SER A 93 3.78 -5.72 10.47
C SER A 93 4.63 -6.68 11.30
N HIS A 94 5.10 -7.78 10.70
CA HIS A 94 6.02 -8.71 11.37
C HIS A 94 7.27 -7.98 11.88
N ALA A 95 7.86 -7.15 11.04
CA ALA A 95 9.04 -6.40 11.42
C ALA A 95 8.76 -5.32 12.47
N PHE A 96 7.58 -4.70 12.45
CA PHE A 96 7.17 -3.75 13.49
C PHE A 96 7.02 -4.43 14.84
N ALA A 97 6.44 -5.64 14.88
CA ALA A 97 6.33 -6.43 16.09
C ALA A 97 7.72 -6.75 16.68
N GLU A 98 8.69 -7.16 15.86
CA GLU A 98 10.08 -7.40 16.32
C GLU A 98 10.76 -6.15 16.89
N ALA A 99 10.40 -4.96 16.39
CA ALA A 99 10.96 -3.68 16.84
C ALA A 99 10.11 -2.98 17.92
N ASN A 100 9.05 -3.62 18.40
CA ASN A 100 8.09 -3.05 19.35
C ASN A 100 7.48 -1.71 18.88
N ILE A 101 7.25 -1.57 17.56
CA ILE A 101 6.57 -0.43 16.95
C ILE A 101 5.06 -0.71 16.96
N GLN A 102 4.28 0.21 17.55
CA GLN A 102 2.82 0.05 17.73
C GLN A 102 1.98 0.78 16.68
N GLU A 103 2.60 1.24 15.59
CA GLU A 103 1.91 2.01 14.56
C GLU A 103 1.02 1.15 13.67
N ASP A 104 -0.19 1.64 13.40
CA ASP A 104 -1.16 0.95 12.56
C ASP A 104 -0.79 1.05 11.07
N ILE A 105 -1.11 -0.02 10.32
CA ILE A 105 -1.02 -0.05 8.86
C ILE A 105 -2.41 0.14 8.26
N GLU A 106 -2.53 1.09 7.34
CA GLU A 106 -3.75 1.38 6.59
C GLU A 106 -3.61 0.94 5.12
N ILE A 107 -4.45 0.00 4.68
CA ILE A 107 -4.50 -0.46 3.29
C ILE A 107 -5.37 0.48 2.46
N HIS A 108 -4.81 0.99 1.37
CA HIS A 108 -5.49 1.83 0.39
C HIS A 108 -5.98 0.95 -0.75
N ALA A 109 -7.28 0.66 -0.75
CA ALA A 109 -7.92 -0.14 -1.79
C ALA A 109 -8.52 0.77 -2.88
N ASP A 110 -8.25 0.46 -4.17
CA ASP A 110 -8.82 1.18 -5.30
C ASP A 110 -10.30 0.81 -5.54
N ILE A 111 -11.17 1.25 -4.63
CA ILE A 111 -12.60 0.98 -4.70
C ILE A 111 -13.35 2.31 -4.58
N GLY A 112 -14.21 2.59 -5.58
CA GLY A 112 -15.12 3.73 -5.55
C GLY A 112 -16.40 3.44 -4.76
N SER A 113 -16.86 4.42 -3.98
CA SER A 113 -18.11 4.38 -3.20
C SER A 113 -19.39 4.72 -3.97
N ASN A 114 -19.29 5.05 -5.27
CA ASN A 114 -20.44 5.31 -6.13
C ASN A 114 -21.21 4.01 -6.41
N ARG A 115 -22.50 3.95 -6.02
CA ARG A 115 -23.38 2.77 -6.22
C ARG A 115 -23.47 2.27 -7.66
N LYS A 116 -23.25 3.13 -8.65
CA LYS A 116 -23.24 2.76 -10.09
C LYS A 116 -21.85 2.33 -10.59
N GLY A 117 -20.83 2.36 -9.73
CA GLY A 117 -19.45 2.05 -10.07
C GLY A 117 -19.18 0.56 -10.15
N LYS A 118 -18.27 0.16 -11.06
CA LYS A 118 -17.91 -1.26 -11.29
C LYS A 118 -17.29 -1.95 -10.07
N THR A 119 -16.68 -1.18 -9.17
CA THR A 119 -16.02 -1.70 -7.95
C THR A 119 -16.93 -1.67 -6.73
N TYR A 120 -18.08 -0.97 -6.76
CA TYR A 120 -18.97 -0.82 -5.60
C TYR A 120 -19.42 -2.15 -4.99
N PRO A 121 -19.78 -3.18 -5.78
CA PRO A 121 -20.16 -4.48 -5.23
C PRO A 121 -19.04 -5.18 -4.45
N LEU A 122 -17.79 -4.75 -4.62
CA LEU A 122 -16.61 -5.35 -3.97
C LEU A 122 -16.29 -4.73 -2.62
N ILE A 123 -16.94 -3.61 -2.25
CA ILE A 123 -16.61 -2.87 -1.02
C ILE A 123 -16.59 -3.80 0.19
N ASN A 124 -17.73 -4.41 0.51
CA ASN A 124 -17.87 -5.21 1.73
C ASN A 124 -16.90 -6.39 1.77
N GLU A 125 -16.67 -7.02 0.63
CA GLU A 125 -15.78 -8.17 0.52
C GLU A 125 -14.31 -7.79 0.72
N ILE A 126 -13.85 -6.74 0.04
CA ILE A 126 -12.46 -6.30 0.12
C ILE A 126 -12.17 -5.64 1.46
N THR A 127 -13.07 -4.78 1.96
CA THR A 127 -12.89 -4.19 3.29
C THR A 127 -12.97 -5.24 4.38
N GLY A 128 -13.89 -6.21 4.26
CA GLY A 128 -14.01 -7.33 5.18
C GLY A 128 -12.74 -8.18 5.22
N TRP A 129 -12.16 -8.47 4.06
CA TRP A 129 -10.88 -9.17 3.97
C TRP A 129 -9.75 -8.40 4.66
N ILE A 130 -9.59 -7.11 4.35
CA ILE A 130 -8.55 -6.27 4.96
C ILE A 130 -8.68 -6.23 6.49
N THR A 131 -9.91 -6.03 7.00
CA THR A 131 -10.15 -6.03 8.45
C THR A 131 -9.97 -7.40 9.09
N GLY A 132 -10.27 -8.48 8.37
CA GLY A 132 -10.06 -9.85 8.84
C GLY A 132 -8.59 -10.20 9.02
N GLU A 133 -7.71 -9.58 8.24
CA GLU A 133 -6.25 -9.66 8.39
C GLU A 133 -5.69 -8.70 9.46
N GLY A 134 -6.55 -7.93 10.14
CA GLY A 134 -6.17 -7.05 11.24
C GLY A 134 -5.69 -5.65 10.83
N TYR A 135 -5.86 -5.25 9.56
CA TYR A 135 -5.43 -3.94 9.08
C TYR A 135 -6.59 -2.93 8.99
N LYS A 136 -6.26 -1.65 9.12
CA LYS A 136 -7.19 -0.56 8.78
C LYS A 136 -7.30 -0.42 7.26
N TYR A 137 -8.37 0.18 6.77
CA TYR A 137 -8.54 0.43 5.33
C TYR A 137 -9.01 1.84 5.04
N GLN A 138 -8.69 2.31 3.82
CA GLN A 138 -9.34 3.43 3.16
C GLN A 138 -9.70 3.05 1.73
N ILE A 139 -10.80 3.59 1.26
CA ILE A 139 -11.25 3.50 -0.13
C ILE A 139 -11.35 4.90 -0.75
N LYS A 140 -11.53 5.01 -2.07
CA LYS A 140 -11.67 6.31 -2.72
C LYS A 140 -12.91 7.06 -2.20
N PRO A 141 -12.82 8.37 -1.94
CA PRO A 141 -11.70 9.27 -2.24
C PRO A 141 -10.63 9.41 -1.14
N TYR A 142 -10.73 8.69 -0.03
CA TYR A 142 -9.88 8.88 1.16
C TYR A 142 -8.55 8.11 1.11
N SER A 143 -8.43 7.12 0.21
CA SER A 143 -7.22 6.35 -0.05
C SER A 143 -6.23 7.13 -0.94
N TYR A 144 -5.66 8.24 -0.46
CA TYR A 144 -4.90 9.15 -1.34
C TYR A 144 -3.38 8.89 -1.34
N ALA A 145 -2.74 8.66 -0.20
CA ALA A 145 -1.27 8.68 -0.11
C ALA A 145 -0.61 7.60 -0.97
N ALA A 146 -0.87 6.32 -0.69
CA ALA A 146 -0.30 5.22 -1.45
C ALA A 146 -0.89 5.16 -2.87
N SER A 147 -2.20 5.38 -3.03
CA SER A 147 -2.83 5.31 -4.35
C SER A 147 -2.36 6.40 -5.31
N CYS A 148 -2.14 7.65 -4.87
CA CYS A 148 -1.62 8.70 -5.75
C CYS A 148 -0.17 8.43 -6.18
N ILE A 149 0.66 7.88 -5.28
CA ILE A 149 2.03 7.49 -5.62
C ILE A 149 2.01 6.33 -6.62
N ALA A 150 1.17 5.33 -6.38
CA ALA A 150 1.03 4.17 -7.26
C ALA A 150 0.52 4.56 -8.64
N ASP A 151 -0.55 5.35 -8.72
CA ASP A 151 -1.14 5.85 -9.98
C ASP A 151 -0.13 6.70 -10.80
N LYS A 152 0.68 7.53 -10.12
CA LYS A 152 1.72 8.33 -10.79
C LYS A 152 2.82 7.47 -11.40
N ILE A 153 3.18 6.37 -10.75
CA ILE A 153 4.27 5.48 -11.19
C ILE A 153 3.77 4.45 -12.19
N SER A 154 2.49 4.04 -12.11
CA SER A 154 1.91 3.00 -12.95
C SER A 154 1.62 3.49 -14.38
N LYS A 155 1.18 4.74 -14.54
CA LYS A 155 0.94 5.40 -15.84
C LYS A 155 2.23 5.52 -16.66
#